data_AF-A0A085ZMF2-F1
#
_entry.id   AF-A0A085ZMF2-F1
#
_cell.length_a   1.000
_cell.length_b   1.000
_cell.length_c   1.000
_cell.angle_alpha   90.00
_cell.angle_beta   90.00
_cell.angle_gamma   90.00
#
_symmetry.space_group_name_H-M   'P 1'
#
loop_
_entity.id
_entity.type
_entity.pdbx_description
1 polymer ?
#
loop_
_entity_poly.entity_id
_entity_poly.type
_entity_poly.pdbx_seq_one_letter_code
_entity_poly.pdbx_strand_id
1 'polypeptide(L)'
;MIKNWKKKNENGISISIDIYQPHLFYFDKVDKNTSSDFLKGTKFGIAWEYNGNEINIFDKNGTVEGFPTANLEYVIAIFKNSILYPNPNNAVIFNLDGSFKKVIRIPNFKSEIILQEIKRGKKSNPPLDNDELYFSKYSRHIDKEGIEIDILDINYSLEYSESQILDSETLELTDFLKSRFDRNYYWNDNYKP
;
A
#
# COMPACT_ATOMS: atom_id res chain seq x y z
N MET A 1 -4.28 6.13 21.37
CA MET A 1 -3.48 4.96 20.93
C MET A 1 -4.39 4.05 20.11
N ILE A 2 -3.91 3.55 18.98
CA ILE A 2 -4.64 2.58 18.14
C ILE A 2 -4.82 1.27 18.91
N LYS A 3 -6.02 0.69 18.85
CA LYS A 3 -6.32 -0.64 19.38
C LYS A 3 -7.08 -1.47 18.35
N ASN A 4 -7.10 -2.78 18.55
CA ASN A 4 -7.99 -3.69 17.83
C ASN A 4 -7.97 -3.51 16.31
N TRP A 5 -6.77 -3.39 15.71
CA TRP A 5 -6.63 -3.27 14.27
C TRP A 5 -7.15 -4.53 13.58
N LYS A 6 -7.96 -4.34 12.53
CA LYS A 6 -8.61 -5.40 11.78
C LYS A 6 -8.53 -5.15 10.29
N LYS A 7 -8.44 -6.24 9.52
CA LYS A 7 -8.95 -6.26 8.15
C LYS A 7 -10.38 -6.77 8.16
N LYS A 8 -11.24 -6.16 7.35
CA LYS A 8 -12.66 -6.52 7.24
C LYS A 8 -13.00 -6.73 5.77
N ASN A 9 -13.72 -7.80 5.44
CA ASN A 9 -14.20 -8.02 4.07
C ASN A 9 -15.62 -7.45 3.87
N GLU A 10 -16.11 -7.46 2.64
CA GLU A 10 -17.45 -6.94 2.30
C GLU A 10 -18.59 -7.73 2.93
N ASN A 11 -18.34 -8.98 3.34
CA ASN A 11 -19.31 -9.84 4.03
C ASN A 11 -19.36 -9.56 5.54
N GLY A 12 -18.59 -8.59 6.05
CA GLY A 12 -18.53 -8.23 7.46
C GLY A 12 -17.61 -9.09 8.32
N ILE A 13 -16.93 -10.08 7.74
CA ILE A 13 -15.95 -10.92 8.44
C ILE A 13 -14.70 -10.09 8.70
N SER A 14 -14.19 -10.15 9.94
CA SER A 14 -13.03 -9.39 10.37
C SER A 14 -11.93 -10.30 10.90
N ILE A 15 -10.69 -10.00 10.56
CA ILE A 15 -9.49 -10.65 11.11
C ILE A 15 -8.65 -9.61 11.84
N SER A 16 -8.25 -9.91 13.07
CA SER A 16 -7.37 -9.04 13.87
C SER A 16 -5.94 -9.12 13.35
N ILE A 17 -5.24 -7.98 13.34
CA ILE A 17 -3.84 -7.90 12.93
C ILE A 17 -3.03 -7.26 14.05
N ASP A 18 -1.89 -7.87 14.34
CA ASP A 18 -0.92 -7.31 15.26
C ASP A 18 -0.09 -6.23 14.57
N ILE A 19 -0.37 -4.97 14.91
CA ILE A 19 0.33 -3.82 14.33
C ILE A 19 1.78 -3.67 14.81
N TYR A 20 2.19 -4.40 15.84
CA TYR A 20 3.57 -4.38 16.34
C TYR A 20 4.42 -5.52 15.75
N GLN A 21 3.78 -6.44 15.02
CA GLN A 21 4.44 -7.56 14.34
C GLN A 21 4.02 -7.60 12.85
N PRO A 22 4.29 -6.54 12.06
CA PRO A 22 3.81 -6.42 10.68
C PRO A 22 4.37 -7.46 9.71
N HIS A 23 5.44 -8.17 10.12
CA HIS A 23 6.10 -9.21 9.33
C HIS A 23 5.45 -10.60 9.50
N LEU A 24 4.56 -10.79 10.47
CA LEU A 24 3.81 -12.05 10.60
C LEU A 24 2.69 -12.13 9.58
N PHE A 25 2.42 -13.34 9.08
CA PHE A 25 1.28 -13.52 8.18
C PHE A 25 -0.01 -13.30 8.98
N TYR A 26 -0.93 -12.52 8.41
CA TYR A 26 -2.19 -12.13 9.08
C TYR A 26 -3.03 -13.32 9.56
N PHE A 27 -2.86 -14.49 8.94
CA PHE A 27 -3.62 -15.69 9.24
C PHE A 27 -2.95 -16.61 10.27
N ASP A 28 -1.70 -16.35 10.68
CA ASP A 28 -0.97 -17.26 11.58
C ASP A 28 -1.66 -17.43 12.95
N LYS A 29 -2.40 -16.41 13.40
CA LYS A 29 -3.11 -16.38 14.69
C LYS A 29 -4.64 -16.45 14.55
N VAL A 30 -5.17 -16.62 13.33
CA VAL A 30 -6.61 -16.63 13.05
C VAL A 30 -7.08 -18.07 12.88
N ASP A 31 -8.25 -18.41 13.41
CA ASP A 31 -8.79 -19.76 13.21
C ASP A 31 -9.03 -20.05 11.72
N LYS A 32 -8.87 -21.32 11.33
CA LYS A 32 -8.94 -21.73 9.93
C LYS A 32 -10.30 -21.44 9.29
N ASN A 33 -11.39 -21.55 10.05
CA ASN A 33 -12.74 -21.32 9.52
C ASN A 33 -12.96 -19.84 9.21
N THR A 34 -12.62 -18.96 10.15
CA THR A 34 -12.67 -17.50 9.95
C THR A 34 -11.76 -17.04 8.83
N SER A 35 -10.56 -17.63 8.72
CA SER A 35 -9.64 -17.33 7.61
C SER A 35 -10.26 -17.72 6.26
N SER A 36 -10.86 -18.91 6.17
CA SER A 36 -11.56 -19.38 4.97
C SER A 36 -12.75 -18.50 4.61
N ASP A 37 -13.57 -18.13 5.59
CA ASP A 37 -14.73 -17.26 5.40
C ASP A 37 -14.33 -15.83 5.02
N PHE A 38 -13.24 -15.32 5.58
CA PHE A 38 -12.68 -14.04 5.19
C PHE A 38 -12.26 -14.03 3.71
N LEU A 39 -11.59 -15.09 3.25
CA LEU A 39 -11.11 -15.23 1.87
C LEU A 39 -12.21 -15.46 0.83
N LYS A 40 -13.46 -15.74 1.24
CA LYS A 40 -14.62 -15.72 0.34
C LYS A 40 -14.99 -14.31 -0.11
N GLY A 41 -14.56 -13.29 0.63
CA GLY A 41 -14.66 -11.90 0.22
C GLY A 41 -13.68 -11.57 -0.89
N THR A 42 -14.06 -10.67 -1.77
CA THR A 42 -13.26 -10.13 -2.87
C THR A 42 -12.81 -8.70 -2.63
N LYS A 43 -13.44 -8.02 -1.66
CA LYS A 43 -13.17 -6.63 -1.30
C LYS A 43 -12.89 -6.51 0.17
N PHE A 44 -11.83 -5.79 0.51
CA PHE A 44 -11.42 -5.63 1.90
C PHE A 44 -11.26 -4.17 2.25
N GLY A 45 -11.37 -3.88 3.54
CA GLY A 45 -11.02 -2.60 4.13
C GLY A 45 -10.27 -2.79 5.43
N ILE A 46 -9.99 -1.67 6.07
CA ILE A 46 -9.27 -1.61 7.35
C ILE A 46 -10.17 -0.98 8.41
N ALA A 47 -10.01 -1.45 9.64
CA ALA A 47 -10.71 -0.90 10.79
C ALA A 47 -9.81 -0.91 12.02
N TRP A 48 -10.02 0.04 12.91
CA TRP A 48 -9.31 0.11 14.19
C TRP A 48 -10.13 0.87 15.22
N GLU A 49 -9.76 0.74 16.49
CA GLU A 49 -10.35 1.53 17.57
C GLU A 49 -9.43 2.69 17.94
N TYR A 50 -10.01 3.88 18.05
CA TYR A 50 -9.34 5.09 18.53
C TYR A 50 -10.28 5.89 19.42
N ASN A 51 -9.83 6.21 20.64
CA ASN A 51 -10.59 6.94 21.65
C ASN A 51 -12.00 6.36 21.92
N GLY A 52 -12.12 5.02 21.92
CA GLY A 52 -13.38 4.32 22.18
C GLY A 52 -14.33 4.22 20.98
N ASN A 53 -13.96 4.79 19.83
CA ASN A 53 -14.73 4.72 18.60
C ASN A 53 -14.09 3.73 17.62
N GLU A 54 -14.91 2.92 16.96
CA GLU A 54 -14.45 2.11 15.83
C GLU A 54 -14.40 2.98 14.56
N ILE A 55 -13.22 3.07 13.97
CA ILE A 55 -12.96 3.74 12.72
C ILE A 55 -12.89 2.70 11.61
N ASN A 56 -13.57 2.95 10.49
CA ASN A 56 -13.65 2.03 9.36
C ASN A 56 -13.35 2.79 8.06
N ILE A 57 -12.40 2.29 7.27
CA ILE A 57 -12.12 2.78 5.92
C ILE A 57 -12.41 1.65 4.94
N PHE A 58 -13.41 1.86 4.09
CA PHE A 58 -13.90 0.88 3.14
C PHE A 58 -14.23 1.52 1.79
N ASP A 59 -13.99 0.81 0.70
CA ASP A 59 -14.41 1.21 -0.63
C ASP A 59 -15.44 0.20 -1.17
N LYS A 60 -16.56 0.70 -1.69
CA LYS A 60 -17.61 -0.16 -2.27
C LYS A 60 -17.17 -0.80 -3.60
N ASN A 61 -16.26 -0.17 -4.32
CA ASN A 61 -15.82 -0.59 -5.65
C ASN A 61 -14.49 -1.35 -5.61
N GLY A 62 -13.65 -1.04 -4.63
CA GLY A 62 -12.30 -1.55 -4.53
C GLY A 62 -11.95 -2.22 -3.22
N THR A 63 -10.65 -2.41 -3.00
CA THR A 63 -10.07 -2.87 -1.75
C THR A 63 -9.21 -1.76 -1.16
N VAL A 64 -9.24 -1.62 0.16
CA VAL A 64 -8.35 -0.75 0.92
C VAL A 64 -7.41 -1.62 1.72
N GLU A 65 -6.13 -1.52 1.43
CA GLU A 65 -5.07 -2.04 2.28
C GLU A 65 -4.46 -0.87 3.04
N GLY A 66 -4.10 -1.07 4.30
CA GLY A 66 -3.44 0.00 5.03
C GLY A 66 -2.93 -0.46 6.37
N PHE A 67 -2.18 0.44 7.00
CA PHE A 67 -1.51 0.20 8.26
C PHE A 67 -1.13 1.55 8.91
N PRO A 68 -0.95 1.61 10.24
CA PRO A 68 -0.42 2.81 10.87
C PRO A 68 1.06 3.03 10.52
N THR A 69 1.46 4.30 10.47
CA THR A 69 2.86 4.73 10.34
C THR A 69 3.72 4.18 11.48
N ALA A 70 5.04 4.16 11.30
CA ALA A 70 5.98 3.66 12.32
C ALA A 70 5.84 4.42 13.66
N ASN A 71 5.64 5.73 13.60
CA ASN A 71 5.40 6.57 14.78
C ASN A 71 3.96 6.47 15.34
N LEU A 72 3.08 5.70 14.71
CA LEU A 72 1.67 5.49 15.09
C LEU A 72 0.81 6.77 15.13
N GLU A 73 1.20 7.81 14.41
CA GLU A 73 0.47 9.09 14.36
C GLU A 73 -0.56 9.16 13.24
N TYR A 74 -0.35 8.39 12.18
CA TYR A 74 -1.21 8.40 11.00
C TYR A 74 -1.51 6.97 10.53
N VAL A 75 -2.49 6.86 9.64
CA VAL A 75 -2.82 5.63 8.92
C VAL A 75 -2.60 5.86 7.43
N ILE A 76 -1.79 5.01 6.81
CA ILE A 76 -1.60 4.97 5.36
C ILE A 76 -2.53 3.93 4.78
N ALA A 77 -3.33 4.32 3.80
CA ALA A 77 -4.28 3.47 3.11
C ALA A 77 -4.05 3.54 1.59
N ILE A 78 -3.88 2.39 0.96
CA ILE A 78 -3.77 2.20 -0.48
C ILE A 78 -5.08 1.62 -0.99
N PHE A 79 -5.71 2.38 -1.87
CA PHE A 79 -6.94 2.03 -2.53
C PHE A 79 -6.64 1.30 -3.84
N LYS A 80 -7.13 0.07 -4.00
CA LYS A 80 -6.96 -0.74 -5.22
C LYS A 80 -8.31 -0.86 -5.93
N ASN A 81 -8.34 -0.59 -7.23
CA ASN A 81 -9.57 -0.57 -8.05
C ASN A 81 -10.63 0.41 -7.49
N SER A 82 -10.19 1.55 -6.99
CA SER A 82 -11.06 2.58 -6.41
C SER A 82 -11.46 3.63 -7.44
N ILE A 83 -12.72 4.05 -7.36
CA ILE A 83 -13.22 5.23 -8.09
C ILE A 83 -12.93 6.52 -7.30
N LEU A 84 -12.85 6.43 -5.96
CA LEU A 84 -12.65 7.58 -5.08
C LEU A 84 -11.20 8.06 -5.11
N TYR A 85 -10.26 7.12 -5.08
CA TYR A 85 -8.82 7.39 -5.14
C TYR A 85 -8.20 6.52 -6.24
N PRO A 86 -8.39 6.88 -7.52
CA PRO A 86 -7.90 6.11 -8.64
C PRO A 86 -6.36 6.24 -8.77
N ASN A 87 -5.80 5.32 -9.57
CA ASN A 87 -4.42 5.43 -10.01
C ASN A 87 -4.20 6.79 -10.73
N PRO A 88 -3.01 7.41 -10.58
CA PRO A 88 -1.86 6.91 -9.85
C PRO A 88 -1.79 7.36 -8.38
N ASN A 89 -2.70 8.22 -7.94
CA ASN A 89 -2.68 8.83 -6.60
C ASN A 89 -3.62 8.10 -5.63
N ASN A 90 -3.44 6.79 -5.54
CA ASN A 90 -4.31 5.88 -4.81
C ASN A 90 -3.89 5.63 -3.35
N ALA A 91 -2.83 6.28 -2.87
CA ALA A 91 -2.41 6.25 -1.46
C ALA A 91 -2.87 7.50 -0.71
N VAL A 92 -3.50 7.29 0.44
CA VAL A 92 -4.14 8.32 1.26
C VAL A 92 -3.68 8.19 2.70
N ILE A 93 -3.45 9.32 3.33
CA ILE A 93 -3.13 9.44 4.74
C ILE A 93 -4.39 9.88 5.49
N PHE A 94 -4.70 9.16 6.55
CA PHE A 94 -5.75 9.49 7.50
C PHE A 94 -5.14 9.80 8.87
N ASN A 95 -5.80 10.70 9.60
CA ASN A 95 -5.57 10.83 11.03
C ASN A 95 -6.11 9.60 11.76
N LEU A 96 -5.72 9.41 13.03
CA LEU A 96 -6.14 8.25 13.82
C LEU A 96 -7.65 8.19 14.11
N ASP A 97 -8.36 9.30 13.99
CA ASP A 97 -9.83 9.35 14.08
C ASP A 97 -10.52 9.03 12.74
N GLY A 98 -9.76 8.69 11.70
CA GLY A 98 -10.26 8.36 10.37
C GLY A 98 -10.54 9.58 9.49
N SER A 99 -10.31 10.79 9.98
CA SER A 99 -10.45 11.99 9.15
C SER A 99 -9.35 12.05 8.08
N PHE A 100 -9.71 12.53 6.90
CA PHE A 100 -8.79 12.70 5.78
C PHE A 100 -7.68 13.69 6.14
N LYS A 101 -6.42 13.30 5.90
CA LYS A 101 -5.25 14.17 6.07
C LYS A 101 -4.69 14.62 4.73
N LYS A 102 -4.38 13.69 3.82
CA LYS A 102 -3.65 13.98 2.57
C LYS A 102 -3.78 12.86 1.55
N VAL A 103 -3.78 13.18 0.25
CA VAL A 103 -3.49 12.22 -0.83
C VAL A 103 -2.00 12.30 -1.16
N ILE A 104 -1.30 11.18 -1.16
CA ILE A 104 0.12 11.12 -1.52
C ILE A 104 0.23 11.21 -3.04
N ARG A 105 1.06 12.15 -3.52
CA ARG A 105 1.36 12.29 -4.94
C ARG A 105 2.51 11.38 -5.31
N ILE A 106 2.48 10.83 -6.53
CA ILE A 106 3.63 10.08 -7.05
C ILE A 106 4.84 11.03 -7.16
N PRO A 107 5.95 10.73 -6.48
CA PRO A 107 7.18 11.49 -6.60
C PRO A 107 7.91 11.14 -7.91
N ASN A 108 8.95 11.89 -8.23
CA ASN A 108 9.89 11.49 -9.27
C ASN A 108 10.54 10.15 -8.90
N PHE A 109 10.62 9.25 -9.88
CA PHE A 109 11.44 8.05 -9.77
C PHE A 109 12.91 8.42 -9.64
N LYS A 110 13.64 7.63 -8.87
CA LYS A 110 15.08 7.76 -8.62
C LYS A 110 15.85 6.54 -9.10
N SER A 111 15.17 5.43 -9.34
CA SER A 111 15.74 4.18 -9.82
C SER A 111 16.30 4.32 -11.23
N GLU A 112 17.57 3.98 -11.40
CA GLU A 112 18.25 4.09 -12.69
C GLU A 112 17.54 3.28 -13.80
N ILE A 113 17.09 2.06 -13.50
CA ILE A 113 16.42 1.22 -14.50
C ILE A 113 15.09 1.82 -14.98
N ILE A 114 14.34 2.45 -14.07
CA ILE A 114 13.08 3.14 -14.41
C ILE A 114 13.38 4.42 -15.19
N LEU A 115 14.40 5.18 -14.77
CA LEU A 115 14.81 6.40 -15.47
C LEU A 115 15.29 6.13 -16.89
N GLN A 116 16.02 5.03 -17.11
CA GLN A 116 16.40 4.57 -18.44
C GLN A 116 15.17 4.26 -19.29
N GLU A 117 14.15 3.62 -18.73
CA GLU A 117 12.90 3.31 -19.45
C GLU A 117 12.10 4.57 -19.80
N ILE A 118 11.95 5.49 -18.86
CA ILE A 118 11.31 6.80 -19.08
C ILE A 118 12.02 7.55 -20.19
N LYS A 119 13.37 7.57 -20.17
CA LYS A 119 14.18 8.21 -21.21
C LYS A 119 14.02 7.53 -22.58
N ARG A 120 14.03 6.20 -22.62
CA ARG A 120 13.82 5.41 -23.84
C ARG A 120 12.45 5.70 -24.46
N GLY A 121 11.43 5.77 -23.62
CA GLY A 121 10.05 6.10 -24.02
C GLY A 121 9.78 7.59 -24.22
N LYS A 122 10.76 8.48 -23.98
CA LYS A 122 10.61 9.94 -24.03
C LYS A 122 9.43 10.47 -23.17
N LYS A 123 9.20 9.86 -22.00
CA LYS A 123 8.12 10.23 -21.06
C LYS A 123 8.60 11.25 -20.02
N SER A 124 7.66 11.87 -19.30
CA SER A 124 7.97 12.66 -18.09
C SER A 124 8.36 11.76 -16.92
N ASN A 125 8.99 12.34 -15.89
CA ASN A 125 9.21 11.70 -14.61
C ASN A 125 8.44 12.46 -13.51
N PRO A 126 7.44 11.84 -12.85
CA PRO A 126 6.84 10.55 -13.19
C PRO A 126 6.00 10.61 -14.49
N PRO A 127 5.77 9.48 -15.16
CA PRO A 127 4.92 9.38 -16.33
C PRO A 127 3.45 9.29 -15.91
N LEU A 128 2.86 10.41 -15.50
CA LEU A 128 1.52 10.47 -14.88
C LEU A 128 0.37 9.99 -15.78
N ASP A 129 0.57 10.00 -17.10
CA ASP A 129 -0.41 9.49 -18.08
C ASP A 129 -0.38 7.96 -18.22
N ASN A 130 0.41 7.25 -17.41
CA ASN A 130 0.46 5.80 -17.40
C ASN A 130 -0.56 5.20 -16.42
N ASP A 131 -1.55 4.47 -16.93
CA ASP A 131 -2.59 3.81 -16.12
C ASP A 131 -2.05 2.71 -15.19
N GLU A 132 -0.85 2.20 -15.48
CA GLU A 132 -0.13 1.20 -14.69
C GLU A 132 0.81 1.82 -13.65
N LEU A 133 0.77 3.15 -13.47
CA LEU A 133 1.47 3.85 -12.40
C LEU A 133 0.57 3.91 -11.16
N TYR A 134 1.03 3.37 -10.02
CA TYR A 134 0.25 3.42 -8.76
C TYR A 134 1.08 3.03 -7.54
N PHE A 135 0.61 3.40 -6.35
CA PHE A 135 1.11 2.84 -5.10
C PHE A 135 0.57 1.43 -4.91
N SER A 136 1.47 0.45 -4.82
CA SER A 136 1.15 -0.96 -4.79
C SER A 136 1.13 -1.55 -3.38
N LYS A 137 1.97 -1.02 -2.49
CA LYS A 137 2.16 -1.53 -1.14
C LYS A 137 2.71 -0.46 -0.20
N TYR A 138 2.25 -0.51 1.04
CA TYR A 138 2.88 0.16 2.17
C TYR A 138 3.50 -0.92 3.08
N SER A 139 4.66 -0.63 3.65
CA SER A 139 5.31 -1.49 4.63
C SER A 139 6.19 -0.69 5.57
N ARG A 140 6.48 -1.28 6.74
CA ARG A 140 7.47 -0.76 7.67
C ARG A 140 8.69 -1.67 7.68
N HIS A 141 9.86 -1.06 7.74
CA HIS A 141 11.13 -1.77 7.81
C HIS A 141 11.98 -1.20 8.94
N ILE A 142 12.81 -2.04 9.55
CA ILE A 142 13.84 -1.56 10.46
C ILE A 142 15.11 -1.36 9.65
N ASP A 143 15.68 -0.16 9.72
CA ASP A 143 16.93 0.16 9.05
C ASP A 143 18.16 -0.40 9.80
N LYS A 144 19.37 -0.03 9.35
CA LYS A 144 20.62 -0.51 9.97
C LYS A 144 20.87 0.08 11.36
N GLU A 145 20.24 1.20 11.69
CA GLU A 145 20.36 1.90 12.97
C GLU A 145 19.31 1.41 13.98
N GLY A 146 18.40 0.53 13.56
CA GLY A 146 17.32 0.02 14.40
C GLY A 146 16.07 0.90 14.38
N ILE A 147 15.99 1.86 13.46
CA ILE A 147 14.87 2.79 13.32
C ILE A 147 13.82 2.17 12.39
N GLU A 148 12.56 2.14 12.83
CA GLU A 148 11.44 1.73 11.97
C GLU A 148 11.08 2.87 11.02
N ILE A 149 11.18 2.60 9.71
CA ILE A 149 10.91 3.53 8.62
C ILE A 149 9.68 3.09 7.82
N ASP A 150 8.94 4.08 7.34
CA ASP A 150 7.75 3.92 6.51
C ASP A 150 8.13 3.88 5.02
N ILE A 151 7.64 2.87 4.28
CA ILE A 151 8.00 2.65 2.87
C ILE A 151 6.73 2.49 2.03
N LEU A 152 6.71 3.16 0.88
CA LEU A 152 5.72 2.98 -0.16
C LEU A 152 6.38 2.44 -1.45
N ASP A 153 5.80 1.37 -1.98
CA ASP A 153 6.20 0.78 -3.25
C ASP A 153 5.34 1.35 -4.38
N ILE A 154 5.99 1.99 -5.35
CA ILE A 154 5.40 2.55 -6.56
C ILE A 154 5.61 1.55 -7.70
N ASN A 155 4.53 1.09 -8.34
CA ASN A 155 4.59 0.28 -9.55
C ASN A 155 4.60 1.19 -10.79
N TYR A 156 5.34 0.79 -11.83
CA TYR A 156 5.40 1.42 -13.13
C TYR A 156 5.44 0.36 -14.23
N SER A 157 4.45 0.43 -15.13
CA SER A 157 4.37 -0.43 -16.32
C SER A 157 4.35 -1.94 -16.03
N LEU A 158 3.79 -2.35 -14.88
CA LEU A 158 3.69 -3.73 -14.36
C LEU A 158 5.02 -4.45 -14.08
N GLU A 159 6.09 -4.12 -14.80
CA GLU A 159 7.39 -4.78 -14.73
C GLU A 159 8.34 -4.09 -13.76
N TYR A 160 8.15 -2.79 -13.49
CA TYR A 160 9.06 -2.01 -12.69
C TYR A 160 8.43 -1.57 -11.38
N SER A 161 9.18 -1.62 -10.28
CA SER A 161 8.74 -0.97 -9.05
C SER A 161 9.89 -0.28 -8.34
N GLU A 162 9.58 0.79 -7.64
CA GLU A 162 10.50 1.53 -6.79
C GLU A 162 9.90 1.70 -5.39
N SER A 163 10.70 1.43 -4.36
CA SER A 163 10.35 1.70 -2.97
C SER A 163 10.97 3.02 -2.56
N GLN A 164 10.15 3.95 -2.06
CA GLN A 164 10.62 5.20 -1.45
C GLN A 164 10.21 5.30 0.02
N ILE A 165 11.03 5.99 0.80
CA ILE A 165 10.79 6.27 2.22
C ILE A 165 9.77 7.41 2.35
N LEU A 166 8.76 7.21 3.20
CA LEU A 166 7.83 8.25 3.61
C LEU A 166 8.40 8.95 4.84
N ASP A 167 8.68 10.24 4.70
CA ASP A 167 9.13 11.07 5.80
C ASP A 167 7.96 11.35 6.76
N SER A 168 8.15 11.07 8.04
CA SER A 168 7.08 11.08 9.04
C SER A 168 6.60 12.48 9.42
N GLU A 169 7.42 13.51 9.20
CA GLU A 169 7.09 14.90 9.53
C GLU A 169 6.38 15.60 8.36
N THR A 170 6.95 15.48 7.16
CA THR A 170 6.46 16.14 5.95
C THR A 170 5.36 15.34 5.24
N LEU A 171 5.30 14.02 5.50
CA LEU A 171 4.40 13.08 4.84
C LEU A 171 4.61 13.09 3.31
N GLU A 172 5.84 13.32 2.89
CA GLU A 172 6.28 13.25 1.50
C GLU A 172 7.21 12.05 1.29
N LEU A 173 7.23 11.55 0.06
CA LEU A 173 8.19 10.53 -0.33
C LEU A 173 9.54 11.16 -0.64
N THR A 174 10.56 10.70 0.07
CA THR A 174 11.91 11.23 0.02
C THR A 174 12.82 10.22 -0.63
N ASP A 175 13.48 9.35 0.12
CA ASP A 175 14.65 8.61 -0.34
C ASP A 175 14.33 7.33 -1.08
N PHE A 176 15.19 7.02 -2.06
CA PHE A 176 15.17 5.75 -2.77
C PHE A 176 15.71 4.65 -1.86
N LEU A 177 14.93 3.58 -1.69
CA LEU A 177 15.38 2.42 -0.93
C LEU A 177 15.85 1.29 -1.85
N LYS A 178 15.00 0.90 -2.81
CA LYS A 178 15.27 -0.21 -3.73
C LYS A 178 14.36 -0.11 -4.95
N SER A 179 14.74 -0.82 -6.01
CA SER A 179 13.87 -1.05 -7.16
C SER A 179 13.89 -2.52 -7.56
N ARG A 180 12.84 -2.94 -8.25
CA ARG A 180 12.71 -4.28 -8.83
C ARG A 180 12.33 -4.15 -10.31
N PHE A 181 12.82 -5.09 -11.09
CA PHE A 181 12.35 -5.36 -12.44
C PHE A 181 11.95 -6.84 -12.54
N ASP A 182 10.71 -7.11 -12.94
CA ASP A 182 10.16 -8.46 -13.06
C ASP A 182 9.61 -8.68 -14.48
N ARG A 183 10.43 -9.31 -15.32
CA ARG A 183 10.13 -9.57 -16.75
C ARG A 183 9.10 -10.70 -16.94
N ASN A 184 8.68 -11.39 -15.88
CA ASN A 184 7.85 -12.59 -16.01
C ASN A 184 6.35 -12.31 -16.26
N TYR A 185 5.90 -11.05 -16.20
CA TYR A 185 4.48 -10.74 -16.37
C TYR A 185 3.93 -10.98 -17.80
N TYR A 186 4.78 -11.03 -18.83
CA TYR A 186 4.35 -11.21 -20.22
C TYR A 186 4.79 -12.53 -20.89
N TRP A 187 5.42 -13.46 -20.17
CA TRP A 187 5.93 -14.72 -20.75
C TRP A 187 4.92 -15.88 -20.76
N ASN A 188 3.61 -15.63 -20.66
CA ASN A 188 2.59 -16.69 -20.69
C ASN A 188 1.62 -16.68 -21.88
N ASP A 189 1.71 -15.72 -22.80
CA ASP A 189 0.93 -15.75 -24.05
C ASP A 189 1.86 -15.58 -25.26
N ASN A 190 1.96 -16.65 -26.05
CA ASN A 190 2.62 -16.76 -27.37
C ASN A 190 4.10 -17.16 -27.40
N TYR A 191 4.41 -18.40 -27.04
CA TYR A 191 5.38 -19.19 -27.81
C TYR A 191 5.03 -20.68 -27.69
N LYS A 192 4.38 -21.24 -28.73
CA LYS A 192 4.55 -22.64 -29.09
C LYS A 192 5.32 -22.67 -30.41
N PRO A 193 6.36 -23.51 -30.53
CA PRO A 193 7.14 -23.66 -31.76
C PRO A 193 6.31 -24.18 -32.92
#